data_AF-X1ATA7-F1
#
_entry.id   AF-X1ATA7-F1
#
_cell.length_a   1.000
_cell.length_b   1.000
_cell.length_c   1.000
_cell.angle_alpha   90.00
_cell.angle_beta   90.00
_cell.angle_gamma   90.00
#
_symmetry.space_group_name_H-M   'P 1'
#
loop_
_entity.id
_entity.type
_entity.pdbx_description
1 polymer ?
#
loop_
_entity_poly.entity_id
_entity_poly.type
_entity_poly.pdbx_seq_one_letter_code
_entity_poly.pdbx_strand_id
1 'polypeptide(L)'
;MLSGSTLEVQPGATVGLGASLSTTGTLTANALVVTTTSSLGGNISSATGAITIADTINVTGAGDFDSTLNVDGSFNYGTQSLYPLGYASDAQQIECGVTATFTDTIAVTASALTTATYAIATQITDPAATAAFLSVDAPSANVFNIDSWEDDYSVGTTGVDVYWCAIGPQ
;
A
#
# COMPACT_ATOMS: atom_id res chain seq x y z
N MET A 1 21.30 2.67 -58.89
CA MET A 1 21.03 2.50 -57.44
C MET A 1 22.34 2.12 -56.78
N LEU A 2 22.93 3.02 -55.99
CA LEU A 2 24.07 2.67 -55.14
C LEU A 2 23.50 1.96 -53.90
N SER A 3 23.47 0.64 -53.90
CA SER A 3 23.18 -0.12 -52.68
C SER A 3 24.47 -0.26 -51.88
N GLY A 4 24.50 0.30 -50.65
CA GLY A 4 25.51 -0.06 -49.64
C GLY A 4 26.74 0.84 -49.49
N SER A 5 26.66 2.16 -49.70
CA SER A 5 27.75 3.07 -49.33
C SER A 5 27.70 3.42 -47.84
N THR A 6 28.80 3.20 -47.11
CA THR A 6 28.98 3.63 -45.70
C THR A 6 29.51 5.06 -45.66
N LEU A 7 28.93 5.91 -44.82
CA LEU A 7 29.52 7.19 -44.43
C LEU A 7 30.30 6.98 -43.12
N GLU A 8 31.62 7.09 -43.19
CA GLU A 8 32.47 7.12 -42.00
C GLU A 8 32.80 8.57 -41.65
N VAL A 9 32.58 8.94 -40.38
CA VAL A 9 32.81 10.29 -39.87
C VAL A 9 33.93 10.21 -38.84
N GLN A 10 34.92 11.09 -38.97
CA GLN A 10 36.06 11.11 -38.06
C GLN A 10 35.62 11.40 -36.61
N PRO A 11 36.27 10.83 -35.59
CA PRO A 11 35.95 11.11 -34.19
C PRO A 11 35.91 12.62 -33.88
N GLY A 12 34.85 13.06 -33.21
CA GLY A 12 34.65 14.47 -32.83
C GLY A 12 34.07 15.37 -33.93
N ALA A 13 33.96 14.90 -35.19
CA ALA A 13 33.26 15.64 -36.23
C ALA A 13 31.74 15.59 -36.01
N THR A 14 31.06 16.70 -36.33
CA THR A 14 29.61 16.83 -36.18
C THR A 14 28.93 16.65 -37.54
N VAL A 15 27.87 15.85 -37.59
CA VAL A 15 26.97 15.76 -38.75
C VAL A 15 25.68 16.51 -38.40
N GLY A 16 25.46 17.65 -39.06
CA GLY A 16 24.18 18.35 -38.97
C GLY A 16 23.19 17.79 -40.01
N LEU A 17 21.98 17.47 -39.57
CA LEU A 17 20.87 17.13 -40.46
C LEU A 17 19.92 18.34 -40.51
N GLY A 18 19.69 18.89 -41.70
CA GLY A 18 18.79 20.05 -41.86
C GLY A 18 17.29 19.72 -41.73
N ALA A 19 16.94 18.44 -41.54
CA ALA A 19 15.58 17.96 -41.41
C ALA A 19 15.53 16.77 -40.42
N SER A 20 15.36 15.55 -40.92
CA SER A 20 15.13 14.34 -40.11
C SER A 20 16.16 13.26 -40.37
N LEU A 21 16.51 12.50 -39.33
CA LEU A 21 17.15 11.18 -39.46
C LEU A 21 16.07 10.11 -39.57
N SER A 22 16.11 9.28 -40.61
CA SER A 22 15.24 8.10 -40.75
C SER A 22 16.10 6.84 -40.83
N THR A 23 15.93 5.92 -39.88
CA THR A 23 16.63 4.64 -39.83
C THR A 23 15.62 3.51 -39.87
N THR A 24 15.81 2.55 -40.77
CA THR A 24 14.98 1.31 -40.81
C THR A 24 15.52 0.22 -39.87
N GLY A 25 16.72 0.42 -39.31
CA GLY A 25 17.38 -0.51 -38.41
C GLY A 25 17.76 0.13 -37.07
N THR A 26 18.76 -0.44 -36.41
CA THR A 26 19.21 0.01 -35.09
C THR A 26 19.97 1.33 -35.17
N LEU A 27 19.64 2.26 -34.29
CA LEU A 27 20.50 3.38 -33.92
C LEU A 27 21.19 3.03 -32.61
N THR A 28 22.52 2.96 -32.61
CA THR A 28 23.33 2.82 -31.39
C THR A 28 23.97 4.18 -31.10
N ALA A 29 23.70 4.74 -29.93
CA ALA A 29 24.27 6.00 -29.48
C ALA A 29 24.70 5.88 -28.02
N ASN A 30 25.83 6.50 -27.66
CA ASN A 30 26.28 6.55 -26.26
C ASN A 30 25.34 7.41 -25.40
N ALA A 31 24.78 8.46 -26.01
CA ALA A 31 23.75 9.29 -25.42
C ALA A 31 22.82 9.80 -26.54
N LEU A 32 21.52 9.79 -26.28
CA LEU A 32 20.52 10.39 -27.14
C LEU A 32 19.78 11.45 -26.30
N VAL A 33 19.79 12.69 -26.77
CA VAL A 33 19.06 13.79 -26.15
C VAL A 33 17.92 14.18 -27.08
N VAL A 34 16.68 13.99 -26.62
CA VAL A 34 15.48 14.47 -27.31
C VAL A 34 14.92 15.62 -26.48
N THR A 35 14.95 16.83 -27.03
CA THR A 35 14.53 18.05 -26.31
C THR A 35 13.07 18.40 -26.51
N THR A 36 12.36 17.63 -27.34
CA THR A 36 10.95 17.84 -27.67
C THR A 36 10.17 16.55 -27.43
N THR A 37 9.25 16.20 -28.32
CA THR A 37 8.43 15.00 -28.21
C THR A 37 9.15 13.77 -28.74
N SER A 38 9.12 12.68 -27.97
CA SER A 38 9.48 11.34 -28.45
C SER A 38 8.25 10.45 -28.40
N SER A 39 8.04 9.63 -29.42
CA SER A 39 7.01 8.59 -29.44
C SER A 39 7.67 7.25 -29.64
N LEU A 40 7.65 6.41 -28.60
CA LEU A 40 8.16 5.04 -28.63
C LEU A 40 6.97 4.10 -28.89
N GLY A 41 6.92 3.52 -30.08
CA GLY A 41 5.84 2.59 -30.46
C GLY A 41 6.06 1.15 -29.98
N GLY A 42 7.21 0.84 -29.36
CA GLY A 42 7.58 -0.48 -28.88
C GLY A 42 7.95 -0.48 -27.39
N ASN A 43 8.37 -1.65 -26.89
CA ASN A 43 8.76 -1.82 -25.50
C ASN A 43 10.13 -1.21 -25.20
N ILE A 44 10.27 -0.66 -24.00
CA ILE A 44 11.58 -0.47 -23.36
C ILE A 44 11.92 -1.79 -22.68
N SER A 45 12.71 -2.64 -23.33
CA SER A 45 13.01 -3.99 -22.83
C SER A 45 13.95 -4.01 -21.63
N SER A 46 14.76 -2.95 -21.45
CA SER A 46 15.67 -2.82 -20.32
C SER A 46 15.98 -1.36 -20.03
N ALA A 47 16.07 -1.02 -18.75
CA ALA A 47 16.66 0.21 -18.25
C ALA A 47 17.47 -0.16 -17.00
N THR A 48 18.78 0.06 -17.04
CA THR A 48 19.70 -0.34 -15.96
C THR A 48 20.00 0.80 -14.98
N GLY A 49 19.49 1.99 -15.25
CA GLY A 49 19.63 3.18 -14.41
C GLY A 49 18.28 3.71 -13.91
N ALA A 50 18.32 4.83 -13.19
CA ALA A 50 17.12 5.51 -12.74
C ALA A 50 16.33 6.07 -13.93
N ILE A 51 15.02 5.82 -13.93
CA ILE A 51 14.08 6.50 -14.82
C ILE A 51 13.41 7.59 -14.00
N THR A 52 13.55 8.84 -14.44
CA THR A 52 12.84 9.98 -13.84
C THR A 52 11.84 10.52 -14.86
N ILE A 53 10.58 10.55 -14.48
CA ILE A 53 9.50 11.16 -15.27
C ILE A 53 8.95 12.28 -14.42
N ALA A 54 9.13 13.53 -14.88
CA ALA A 54 8.71 14.73 -14.15
C ALA A 54 7.24 15.12 -14.40
N ASP A 55 6.48 14.21 -15.00
CA ASP A 55 5.08 14.37 -15.38
C ASP A 55 4.32 13.07 -15.06
N THR A 56 3.09 12.94 -15.54
CA THR A 56 2.20 11.83 -15.28
C THR A 56 2.59 10.59 -16.09
N ILE A 57 2.58 9.44 -15.43
CA ILE A 57 2.66 8.12 -16.08
C ILE A 57 1.25 7.53 -16.10
N ASN A 58 0.71 7.22 -17.27
CA ASN A 58 -0.53 6.47 -17.40
C ASN A 58 -0.22 5.00 -17.72
N VAL A 59 -0.47 4.10 -16.77
CA VAL A 59 -0.30 2.66 -16.94
C VAL A 59 -1.68 2.01 -17.04
N THR A 60 -2.02 1.47 -18.20
CA THR A 60 -3.32 0.83 -18.43
C THR A 60 -3.33 -0.67 -18.09
N GLY A 61 -2.15 -1.28 -17.93
CA GLY A 61 -1.97 -2.68 -17.56
C GLY A 61 -1.54 -2.84 -16.10
N ALA A 62 -1.01 -4.01 -15.77
CA ALA A 62 -0.41 -4.26 -14.46
C ALA A 62 0.93 -3.50 -14.33
N GLY A 63 1.15 -2.88 -13.18
CA GLY A 63 2.45 -2.43 -12.73
C GLY A 63 3.00 -3.41 -11.69
N ASP A 64 4.30 -3.68 -11.74
CA ASP A 64 5.00 -4.51 -10.76
C ASP A 64 6.15 -3.68 -10.14
N PHE A 65 6.26 -3.72 -8.82
CA PHE A 65 7.22 -2.93 -8.05
C PHE A 65 7.89 -3.83 -7.02
N ASP A 66 9.08 -4.34 -7.34
CA ASP A 66 9.79 -5.38 -6.55
C ASP A 66 10.38 -4.91 -5.21
N SER A 67 10.36 -3.60 -4.92
CA SER A 67 11.02 -3.03 -3.75
C SER A 67 10.12 -2.02 -3.04
N THR A 68 10.54 -0.76 -3.00
CA THR A 68 9.83 0.28 -2.27
C THR A 68 9.11 1.21 -3.23
N LEU A 69 7.90 1.61 -2.84
CA LEU A 69 7.12 2.64 -3.51
C LEU A 69 6.86 3.76 -2.49
N ASN A 70 7.40 4.95 -2.76
CA ASN A 70 7.06 6.15 -2.00
C ASN A 70 6.00 6.93 -2.77
N VAL A 71 4.89 7.25 -2.12
CA VAL A 71 3.80 8.06 -2.68
C VAL A 71 3.61 9.27 -1.79
N ASP A 72 4.06 10.44 -2.27
CA ASP A 72 3.90 11.70 -1.53
C ASP A 72 2.46 12.25 -1.58
N GLY A 73 1.65 11.73 -2.51
CA GLY A 73 0.24 12.10 -2.72
C GLY A 73 -0.74 11.01 -2.31
N SER A 74 -1.94 11.05 -2.91
CA SER A 74 -2.95 10.02 -2.67
C SER A 74 -2.64 8.74 -3.44
N PHE A 75 -2.79 7.60 -2.77
CA PHE A 75 -2.77 6.27 -3.39
C PHE A 75 -4.18 5.67 -3.36
N ASN A 76 -4.73 5.34 -4.53
CA ASN A 76 -6.05 4.73 -4.67
C ASN A 76 -5.91 3.26 -5.13
N TYR A 77 -6.43 2.32 -4.33
CA TYR A 77 -6.34 0.88 -4.56
C TYR A 77 -7.33 0.35 -5.62
N GLY A 78 -8.14 1.23 -6.23
CA GLY A 78 -9.15 0.86 -7.21
C GLY A 78 -10.29 0.04 -6.61
N THR A 79 -10.97 -0.74 -7.46
CA THR A 79 -12.18 -1.52 -7.08
C THR A 79 -11.89 -2.96 -6.64
N GLN A 80 -10.62 -3.33 -6.45
CA GLN A 80 -10.21 -4.74 -6.31
C GLN A 80 -10.16 -5.25 -4.86
N SER A 81 -10.91 -4.63 -3.93
CA SER A 81 -10.98 -5.06 -2.53
C SER A 81 -9.61 -5.16 -1.83
N LEU A 82 -8.63 -4.38 -2.29
CA LEU A 82 -7.35 -4.21 -1.62
C LEU A 82 -7.54 -3.18 -0.51
N TYR A 83 -7.68 -3.69 0.70
CA TYR A 83 -7.77 -2.87 1.90
C TYR A 83 -6.40 -2.90 2.60
N PRO A 84 -5.63 -1.80 2.60
CA PRO A 84 -4.42 -1.76 3.40
C PRO A 84 -4.78 -2.05 4.87
N LEU A 85 -3.87 -2.69 5.60
CA LEU A 85 -4.05 -2.92 7.03
C LEU A 85 -4.41 -1.58 7.71
N GLY A 86 -5.65 -1.45 8.19
CA GLY A 86 -6.19 -0.20 8.76
C GLY A 86 -7.35 0.45 7.99
N TYR A 87 -7.71 -0.02 6.79
CA TYR A 87 -8.94 0.37 6.08
C TYR A 87 -9.85 -0.85 5.97
N ALA A 88 -11.17 -0.70 6.18
CA ALA A 88 -12.13 -1.80 6.08
C ALA A 88 -13.03 -1.69 4.85
N SER A 89 -13.34 -0.47 4.41
CA SER A 89 -14.15 -0.15 3.23
C SER A 89 -14.17 1.37 2.98
N ASP A 90 -14.92 1.83 1.96
CA ASP A 90 -15.19 3.26 1.75
C ASP A 90 -15.74 3.90 3.02
N ALA A 91 -15.00 4.88 3.55
CA ALA A 91 -15.28 5.60 4.80
C ALA A 91 -15.27 4.76 6.09
N GLN A 92 -14.64 3.58 6.11
CA GLN A 92 -14.39 2.80 7.33
C GLN A 92 -12.91 2.49 7.54
N GLN A 93 -12.43 2.67 8.77
CA GLN A 93 -11.09 2.31 9.22
C GLN A 93 -11.14 1.19 10.25
N ILE A 94 -10.01 0.49 10.39
CA ILE A 94 -9.77 -0.50 11.43
C ILE A 94 -8.78 0.09 12.42
N GLU A 95 -9.18 0.21 13.68
CA GLU A 95 -8.28 0.49 14.79
C GLU A 95 -8.11 -0.79 15.61
N CYS A 96 -6.87 -1.21 15.83
CA CYS A 96 -6.56 -2.37 16.68
C CYS A 96 -5.69 -1.93 17.85
N GLY A 97 -5.92 -2.53 19.00
CA GLY A 97 -5.19 -2.22 20.23
C GLY A 97 -5.08 -3.41 21.17
N VAL A 98 -4.44 -3.15 22.31
CA VAL A 98 -4.27 -4.11 23.40
C VAL A 98 -4.66 -3.43 24.69
N THR A 99 -5.43 -4.12 25.52
CA THR A 99 -5.78 -3.68 26.86
C THR A 99 -5.21 -4.68 27.86
N ALA A 100 -4.39 -4.18 28.79
CA ALA A 100 -3.80 -4.96 29.87
C ALA A 100 -4.59 -4.75 31.16
N THR A 101 -4.87 -5.84 31.90
CA THR A 101 -5.68 -5.89 33.13
C THR A 101 -7.18 -5.96 32.85
N PHE A 102 -7.69 -7.19 32.83
CA PHE A 102 -9.11 -7.50 32.69
C PHE A 102 -9.65 -7.98 34.04
N THR A 103 -10.74 -7.39 34.53
CA THR A 103 -11.32 -7.74 35.85
C THR A 103 -12.78 -8.13 35.78
N ASP A 104 -13.58 -7.57 34.86
CA ASP A 104 -14.97 -8.00 34.60
C ASP A 104 -15.49 -7.35 33.30
N THR A 105 -15.60 -6.03 33.32
CA THR A 105 -15.98 -5.19 32.18
C THR A 105 -14.94 -4.10 32.02
N ILE A 106 -14.51 -3.86 30.78
CA ILE A 106 -13.67 -2.71 30.46
C ILE A 106 -14.22 -1.94 29.29
N ALA A 107 -14.31 -0.63 29.47
CA ALA A 107 -14.60 0.30 28.39
C ALA A 107 -13.32 0.52 27.56
N VAL A 108 -13.39 0.17 26.28
CA VAL A 108 -12.32 0.38 25.31
C VAL A 108 -12.70 1.54 24.40
N THR A 109 -11.76 2.46 24.20
CA THR A 109 -11.95 3.62 23.30
C THR A 109 -11.14 3.41 22.03
N ALA A 110 -11.83 3.30 20.90
CA ALA A 110 -11.24 3.37 19.56
C ALA A 110 -11.06 4.85 19.18
N SER A 111 -9.96 5.44 19.64
CA SER A 111 -9.69 6.88 19.57
C SER A 111 -9.55 7.43 18.14
N ALA A 112 -9.22 6.57 17.17
CA ALA A 112 -9.08 6.92 15.77
C ALA A 112 -10.42 6.85 14.99
N LEU A 113 -11.51 6.42 15.64
CA LEU A 113 -12.84 6.32 15.06
C LEU A 113 -13.79 7.36 15.67
N THR A 114 -14.75 7.88 14.89
CA THR A 114 -15.89 8.66 15.40
C THR A 114 -16.97 7.76 15.98
N THR A 115 -17.17 6.58 15.41
CA THR A 115 -18.11 5.57 15.91
C THR A 115 -17.60 4.18 15.59
N ALA A 116 -17.42 3.33 16.59
CA ALA A 116 -17.19 1.91 16.36
C ALA A 116 -18.49 1.28 15.87
N THR A 117 -18.48 0.67 14.69
CA THR A 117 -19.64 0.01 14.08
C THR A 117 -19.60 -1.49 14.34
N TYR A 118 -18.42 -2.08 14.24
CA TYR A 118 -18.15 -3.48 14.55
C TYR A 118 -16.92 -3.55 15.43
N ALA A 119 -16.88 -4.49 16.35
CA ALA A 119 -15.70 -4.73 17.15
C ALA A 119 -15.57 -6.23 17.45
N ILE A 120 -14.32 -6.68 17.54
CA ILE A 120 -13.96 -8.04 17.92
C ILE A 120 -12.87 -7.95 18.98
N ALA A 121 -12.96 -8.83 19.97
CA ALA A 121 -11.95 -8.99 21.00
C ALA A 121 -11.53 -10.46 21.05
N THR A 122 -10.26 -10.69 21.33
CA THR A 122 -9.71 -12.02 21.55
C THR A 122 -8.74 -11.99 22.73
N GLN A 123 -8.79 -13.03 23.53
CA GLN A 123 -7.76 -13.34 24.51
C GLN A 123 -6.74 -14.27 23.85
N ILE A 124 -5.45 -14.00 23.98
CA ILE A 124 -4.39 -14.87 23.42
C ILE A 124 -3.79 -15.80 24.50
N THR A 125 -3.94 -15.45 25.77
CA THR A 125 -3.38 -16.25 26.87
C THR A 125 -4.47 -16.54 27.90
N ASP A 126 -4.89 -17.80 27.97
CA ASP A 126 -5.63 -18.36 29.10
C ASP A 126 -4.65 -18.54 30.27
N PRO A 127 -4.71 -17.71 31.32
CA PRO A 127 -3.79 -17.85 32.45
C PRO A 127 -4.11 -19.07 33.33
N ALA A 128 -5.26 -19.75 33.15
CA ALA A 128 -5.72 -20.79 34.07
C ALA A 128 -6.75 -21.79 33.49
N ALA A 129 -6.48 -22.50 32.40
CA ALA A 129 -7.17 -23.73 31.94
C ALA A 129 -8.72 -23.72 31.92
N THR A 130 -9.36 -22.56 31.96
CA THR A 130 -10.81 -22.39 32.01
C THR A 130 -11.18 -21.39 30.92
N ALA A 131 -12.02 -21.84 29.99
CA ALA A 131 -12.37 -21.04 28.82
C ALA A 131 -13.15 -19.79 29.24
N ALA A 132 -12.50 -18.64 29.27
CA ALA A 132 -13.18 -17.36 29.40
C ALA A 132 -13.85 -17.02 28.07
N PHE A 133 -15.15 -16.70 28.11
CA PHE A 133 -15.86 -16.18 26.96
C PHE A 133 -15.77 -14.66 26.98
N LEU A 134 -15.27 -14.08 25.88
CA LEU A 134 -15.34 -12.63 25.68
C LEU A 134 -16.59 -12.30 24.88
N SER A 135 -17.35 -11.32 25.36
CA SER A 135 -18.35 -10.62 24.57
C SER A 135 -17.93 -9.19 24.34
N VAL A 136 -18.35 -8.66 23.20
CA VAL A 136 -18.20 -7.25 22.87
C VAL A 136 -19.59 -6.67 22.78
N ASP A 137 -19.87 -5.68 23.64
CA ASP A 137 -21.13 -4.98 23.63
C ASP A 137 -21.28 -4.14 22.36
N ALA A 138 -22.54 -3.88 21.98
CA ALA A 138 -22.84 -2.94 20.91
C ALA A 138 -22.21 -1.57 21.24
N PRO A 139 -21.38 -0.99 20.36
CA PRO A 139 -20.68 0.25 20.68
C PRO A 139 -21.63 1.43 20.89
N SER A 140 -21.24 2.37 21.75
CA SER A 140 -21.85 3.69 21.87
C SER A 140 -20.82 4.75 21.48
N ALA A 141 -20.97 5.35 20.30
CA ALA A 141 -19.94 6.19 19.67
C ALA A 141 -18.63 5.40 19.47
N ASN A 142 -17.48 5.97 19.83
CA ASN A 142 -16.17 5.33 19.67
C ASN A 142 -15.74 4.48 20.88
N VAL A 143 -16.66 4.23 21.81
CA VAL A 143 -16.45 3.39 22.98
C VAL A 143 -17.30 2.14 22.87
N PHE A 144 -16.71 0.99 23.18
CA PHE A 144 -17.42 -0.28 23.33
C PHE A 144 -16.91 -0.98 24.58
N ASN A 145 -17.77 -1.79 25.21
CA ASN A 145 -17.35 -2.59 26.34
C ASN A 145 -16.90 -3.96 25.85
N ILE A 146 -15.84 -4.46 26.49
CA ILE A 146 -15.51 -5.88 26.43
C ILE A 146 -15.86 -6.42 27.80
N ASP A 147 -16.66 -7.48 27.82
CA ASP A 147 -17.01 -8.22 29.02
C ASP A 147 -16.38 -9.59 28.95
N SER A 148 -15.82 -10.04 30.06
CA SER A 148 -15.48 -11.43 30.24
C SER A 148 -16.60 -12.07 31.02
N TRP A 149 -17.23 -13.08 30.43
CA TRP A 149 -18.13 -13.92 31.19
C TRP A 149 -17.38 -15.13 31.69
N GLU A 150 -17.38 -15.26 33.01
CA GLU A 150 -16.95 -16.48 33.69
C GLU A 150 -18.15 -17.39 33.96
N ASP A 151 -17.95 -18.69 33.78
CA ASP A 151 -18.78 -19.70 34.45
C ASP A 151 -18.26 -20.01 35.86
N ASP A 152 -17.05 -19.57 36.26
CA ASP A 152 -16.46 -19.95 37.57
C ASP A 152 -15.35 -18.99 38.12
N TYR A 153 -15.78 -17.85 38.68
CA TYR A 153 -15.20 -17.09 39.81
C TYR A 153 -13.67 -16.78 39.92
N SER A 154 -12.80 -16.88 38.91
CA SER A 154 -11.38 -16.56 39.11
C SER A 154 -10.54 -16.18 37.89
N VAL A 155 -10.96 -15.17 37.11
CA VAL A 155 -10.04 -14.43 36.25
C VAL A 155 -9.20 -13.56 37.16
N GLY A 156 -7.99 -14.06 37.37
CA GLY A 156 -6.97 -13.49 38.20
C GLY A 156 -6.81 -11.99 37.96
N THR A 157 -6.76 -11.27 39.06
CA THR A 157 -6.58 -9.83 39.23
C THR A 157 -5.28 -9.25 38.64
N THR A 158 -4.54 -9.99 37.80
CA THR A 158 -3.31 -9.52 37.14
C THR A 158 -2.98 -10.35 35.90
N GLY A 159 -2.96 -9.73 34.71
CA GLY A 159 -2.02 -10.13 33.64
C GLY A 159 -2.56 -10.75 32.35
N VAL A 160 -3.85 -10.63 32.01
CA VAL A 160 -4.34 -11.04 30.68
C VAL A 160 -4.31 -9.86 29.72
N ASP A 161 -3.65 -10.05 28.57
CA ASP A 161 -3.71 -9.13 27.43
C ASP A 161 -4.92 -9.50 26.55
N VAL A 162 -5.85 -8.56 26.41
CA VAL A 162 -6.95 -8.65 25.44
C VAL A 162 -6.60 -7.82 24.22
N TYR A 163 -6.61 -8.48 23.08
CA TYR A 163 -6.39 -7.86 21.78
C TYR A 163 -7.76 -7.54 21.19
N TRP A 164 -7.92 -6.34 20.65
CA TRP A 164 -9.17 -5.91 20.06
C TRP A 164 -8.94 -5.20 18.74
N CYS A 165 -9.93 -5.28 17.87
CA CYS A 165 -10.02 -4.45 16.68
C CYS A 165 -11.45 -3.92 16.56
N ALA A 166 -11.58 -2.65 16.22
CA ALA A 166 -12.84 -1.97 15.94
C ALA A 166 -12.83 -1.42 14.52
N ILE A 167 -13.99 -1.44 13.89
CA ILE A 167 -14.22 -0.95 12.53
C ILE A 167 -15.26 0.16 12.57
N GLY A 168 -15.00 1.28 11.92
CA GLY A 168 -15.97 2.38 11.85
C GLY A 168 -15.46 3.61 11.08
N PRO A 169 -16.30 4.64 10.90
CA PRO A 169 -15.86 5.90 10.33
C PRO A 169 -14.84 6.63 11.22
N GLN A 170 -13.98 7.42 10.59
CA GLN A 170 -13.16 8.45 11.26
C GLN A 170 -13.91 9.74 11.55
#